data_AF-A0A089NZQ5-F1
#
_entry.id   AF-A0A089NZQ5-F1
#
_cell.length_a   1.000
_cell.length_b   1.000
_cell.length_c   1.000
_cell.angle_alpha   90.00
_cell.angle_beta   90.00
_cell.angle_gamma   90.00
#
_symmetry.space_group_name_H-M   'P 1'
#
loop_
_entity.id
_entity.type
_entity.pdbx_description
1 polymer ?
#
loop_
_entity_poly.entity_id
_entity_poly.type
_entity_poly.pdbx_seq_one_letter_code
_entity_poly.pdbx_strand_id
1 'polypeptide(L)'
;MRGTLLLIAGLLAPTVALATPPAPAKPAAKAAPAAPPPAAAAQAVAACTAPEPPPASARPTKPALPQKPACLDAKEGCPGWEGYSYNDAIKAYNLQAQAFRPIAEAYLQKLNAYVKASADYAQCEVNAMQK
;
A
#
# COMPACT_ATOMS: atom_id res chain seq x y z
N MET A 1 -42.56 -13.17 -19.40
CA MET A 1 -42.80 -13.44 -17.96
C MET A 1 -42.05 -12.37 -17.17
N ARG A 2 -42.63 -11.22 -16.81
CA ARG A 2 -43.38 -10.93 -15.57
C ARG A 2 -42.82 -11.63 -14.33
N GLY A 3 -42.26 -10.85 -13.41
CA GLY A 3 -41.81 -11.33 -12.09
C GLY A 3 -41.16 -10.24 -11.23
N THR A 4 -41.94 -9.24 -10.82
CA THR A 4 -41.61 -8.26 -9.78
C THR A 4 -42.03 -8.81 -8.40
N LEU A 5 -41.15 -8.73 -7.39
CA LEU A 5 -41.48 -8.80 -5.95
C LEU A 5 -40.28 -8.21 -5.17
N LEU A 6 -40.30 -6.94 -4.76
CA LEU A 6 -40.72 -6.42 -3.43
C LEU A 6 -39.95 -7.08 -2.25
N LEU A 7 -38.94 -6.40 -1.69
CA LEU A 7 -39.00 -5.53 -0.50
C LEU A 7 -39.40 -6.27 0.78
N ILE A 8 -38.42 -6.58 1.65
CA ILE A 8 -38.65 -6.71 3.10
C ILE A 8 -37.48 -6.05 3.85
N ALA A 9 -37.85 -5.04 4.63
CA ALA A 9 -37.02 -4.30 5.55
C ALA A 9 -36.67 -5.13 6.79
N GLY A 10 -35.51 -4.86 7.40
CA GLY A 10 -35.10 -5.50 8.65
C GLY A 10 -33.91 -4.78 9.28
N LEU A 11 -34.14 -3.57 9.78
CA LEU A 11 -33.33 -2.98 10.85
C LEU A 11 -33.48 -3.86 12.09
N LEU A 12 -32.39 -4.11 12.83
CA LEU A 12 -32.41 -4.29 14.29
C LEU A 12 -30.97 -4.23 14.83
N ALA A 13 -30.62 -3.08 15.41
CA ALA A 13 -29.49 -2.90 16.30
C ALA A 13 -29.93 -3.20 17.75
N PRO A 14 -29.13 -3.87 18.59
CA PRO A 14 -29.43 -3.99 20.01
C PRO A 14 -28.88 -2.80 20.79
N THR A 15 -29.78 -1.98 21.33
CA THR A 15 -29.54 -1.03 22.42
C THR A 15 -29.66 -1.77 23.76
N VAL A 16 -28.64 -1.67 24.62
CA VAL A 16 -28.75 -2.14 26.02
C VAL A 16 -28.52 -0.98 26.99
N ALA A 17 -29.66 -0.59 27.57
CA ALA A 17 -29.95 -0.13 28.93
C ALA A 17 -28.89 0.62 29.77
N LEU A 18 -29.27 1.87 30.10
CA LEU A 18 -28.80 2.64 31.25
C LEU A 18 -29.33 2.03 32.57
N ALA A 19 -28.51 2.08 33.62
CA ALA A 19 -28.93 1.91 35.00
C ALA A 19 -28.39 3.06 35.90
N THR A 20 -29.29 3.69 36.63
CA THR A 20 -29.13 4.50 37.87
C THR A 20 -30.15 3.93 38.88
N PRO A 21 -30.16 4.18 40.22
CA PRO A 21 -29.66 5.32 41.03
C PRO A 21 -29.03 4.83 42.41
N PRO A 22 -28.91 5.55 43.56
CA PRO A 22 -29.37 6.91 43.95
C PRO A 22 -28.37 7.84 44.70
N ALA A 23 -28.78 9.11 44.85
CA ALA A 23 -28.23 10.15 45.75
C ALA A 23 -29.17 10.31 46.98
N PRO A 24 -28.97 11.22 47.99
CA PRO A 24 -27.94 12.25 48.17
C PRO A 24 -27.37 12.36 49.62
N ALA A 25 -26.23 13.06 49.80
CA ALA A 25 -25.91 13.75 51.05
C ALA A 25 -24.99 14.97 50.78
N LYS A 26 -25.43 16.15 51.25
CA LYS A 26 -24.67 17.40 51.42
C LYS A 26 -25.17 18.00 52.76
N PRO A 27 -24.46 18.92 53.45
CA PRO A 27 -23.29 19.69 53.01
C PRO A 27 -22.17 19.91 54.07
N ALA A 28 -20.96 20.26 53.62
CA ALA A 28 -20.07 21.15 54.36
C ALA A 28 -19.20 21.92 53.34
N ALA A 29 -19.31 23.24 53.37
CA ALA A 29 -18.56 24.14 52.49
C ALA A 29 -17.20 24.47 53.09
N LYS A 30 -16.10 24.33 52.32
CA LYS A 30 -14.95 25.24 52.40
C LYS A 30 -14.01 25.12 51.19
N ALA A 31 -13.68 26.29 50.64
CA ALA A 31 -12.57 26.65 49.77
C ALA A 31 -12.48 26.03 48.36
N ALA A 32 -12.70 26.88 47.36
CA ALA A 32 -12.43 26.62 45.94
C ALA A 32 -10.92 26.56 45.64
N PRO A 33 -10.46 25.55 44.90
CA PRO A 33 -9.28 25.65 44.04
C PRO A 33 -9.71 25.99 42.61
N ALA A 34 -8.82 26.69 41.91
CA ALA A 34 -9.01 27.30 40.59
C ALA A 34 -9.67 26.40 39.54
N ALA A 35 -10.50 27.01 38.69
CA ALA A 35 -11.04 26.38 37.51
C ALA A 35 -9.92 25.71 36.70
N PRO A 36 -10.10 24.46 36.24
CA PRO A 36 -9.19 23.91 35.25
C PRO A 36 -9.22 24.85 34.04
N PRO A 37 -8.06 25.11 33.39
CA PRO A 37 -8.06 25.89 32.17
C PRO A 37 -9.02 25.22 31.18
N PRO A 38 -9.71 25.98 30.30
CA PRO A 38 -10.53 25.37 29.28
C PRO A 38 -9.67 24.31 28.59
N ALA A 39 -10.16 23.07 28.56
CA ALA A 39 -9.57 22.04 27.74
C ALA A 39 -9.54 22.62 26.33
N ALA A 40 -8.35 23.05 25.91
CA ALA A 40 -8.13 23.35 24.52
C ALA A 40 -8.55 22.07 23.83
N ALA A 41 -9.66 22.13 23.10
CA ALA A 41 -9.90 21.20 22.02
C ALA A 41 -8.72 21.43 21.09
N ALA A 42 -7.61 20.76 21.37
CA ALA A 42 -6.59 20.49 20.39
C ALA A 42 -7.37 19.80 19.30
N GLN A 43 -7.74 20.58 18.28
CA GLN A 43 -8.15 20.01 17.02
C GLN A 43 -6.98 19.10 16.68
N ALA A 44 -7.19 17.80 16.84
CA ALA A 44 -6.24 16.81 16.41
C ALA A 44 -6.13 17.04 14.90
N VAL A 45 -5.14 17.84 14.51
CA VAL A 45 -4.75 17.98 13.13
C VAL A 45 -4.45 16.56 12.72
N ALA A 46 -5.29 15.99 11.85
CA ALA A 46 -5.12 14.61 11.41
C ALA A 46 -3.68 14.50 10.91
N ALA A 47 -2.85 13.78 11.67
CA ALA A 47 -1.44 13.66 11.34
C ALA A 47 -1.34 13.04 9.95
N CYS A 48 -0.74 13.76 9.01
CA CYS A 48 -0.53 13.26 7.68
C CYS A 48 0.33 12.00 7.79
N THR A 49 -0.16 10.88 7.25
CA THR A 49 0.56 9.61 7.37
C THR A 49 1.55 9.50 6.21
N ALA A 50 2.84 9.44 6.55
CA ALA A 50 3.89 9.23 5.56
C ALA A 50 3.76 7.81 4.97
N PRO A 51 3.78 7.66 3.64
CA PRO A 51 3.81 6.35 3.02
C PRO A 51 5.17 5.69 3.22
N GLU A 52 5.19 4.35 3.24
CA GLU A 52 6.43 3.58 3.32
C GLU A 52 6.82 3.03 1.94
N PRO A 53 8.10 3.20 1.52
CA PRO A 53 8.55 2.69 0.23
C PRO A 53 8.55 1.16 0.20
N PRO A 54 8.29 0.53 -0.96
CA PRO A 54 8.49 -0.90 -1.10
C PRO A 54 9.96 -1.26 -0.83
N PRO A 55 10.24 -2.37 -0.10
CA PRO A 55 11.59 -2.71 0.32
C PRO A 55 12.46 -3.09 -0.87
N ALA A 56 13.75 -2.73 -0.82
CA ALA A 56 14.70 -3.05 -1.88
C ALA A 56 14.88 -4.55 -2.12
N SER A 57 14.67 -5.38 -1.09
CA SER A 57 14.67 -6.84 -1.20
C SER A 57 13.51 -7.40 -2.03
N ALA A 58 12.41 -6.64 -2.20
CA ALA A 58 11.30 -7.02 -3.06
C ALA A 58 11.54 -6.68 -4.54
N ARG A 59 12.66 -6.03 -4.87
CA ARG A 59 13.03 -5.71 -6.24
C ARG A 59 13.32 -7.00 -7.02
N PRO A 60 12.58 -7.28 -8.11
CA PRO A 60 12.83 -8.46 -8.91
C PRO A 60 14.22 -8.44 -9.56
N THR A 61 14.90 -9.58 -9.59
CA THR A 61 16.21 -9.74 -10.25
C THR A 61 16.02 -10.06 -11.72
N LYS A 62 16.63 -9.25 -12.59
CA LYS A 62 16.59 -9.47 -14.03
C LYS A 62 17.36 -10.75 -14.39
N PRO A 63 16.82 -11.62 -15.25
CA PRO A 63 17.58 -12.75 -15.80
C PRO A 63 18.88 -12.29 -16.47
N ALA A 64 19.95 -13.06 -16.28
CA ALA A 64 21.24 -12.78 -16.91
C ALA A 64 21.19 -13.17 -18.39
N LEU A 65 21.64 -12.27 -19.27
CA LEU A 65 21.72 -12.55 -20.69
C LEU A 65 22.83 -13.57 -20.95
N PRO A 66 22.60 -14.62 -21.77
CA PRO A 66 23.65 -15.53 -22.19
C PRO A 66 24.79 -14.78 -22.88
N GLN A 67 26.02 -15.19 -22.62
CA GLN A 67 27.18 -14.59 -23.26
C GLN A 67 27.22 -14.96 -24.74
N LYS A 68 27.36 -13.95 -25.60
CA LYS A 68 27.45 -14.17 -27.03
C LYS A 68 28.80 -14.77 -27.38
N PRO A 69 28.88 -15.97 -27.97
CA PRO A 69 30.15 -16.55 -28.39
C PRO A 69 30.74 -15.75 -29.57
N ALA A 70 32.07 -15.62 -29.58
CA ALA A 70 32.80 -14.85 -30.60
C ALA A 70 32.63 -15.43 -32.01
N CYS A 71 32.36 -16.74 -32.12
CA CYS A 71 32.15 -17.41 -33.39
C CYS A 71 30.90 -16.91 -34.14
N LEU A 72 29.92 -16.28 -33.46
CA LEU A 72 28.72 -15.75 -34.13
C LEU A 72 29.03 -14.52 -34.98
N ASP A 73 30.11 -13.80 -34.66
CA ASP A 73 30.56 -12.64 -35.42
C ASP A 73 31.67 -13.01 -36.43
N ALA A 74 32.14 -14.26 -36.42
CA ALA A 74 33.17 -14.74 -37.34
C ALA A 74 32.60 -14.97 -38.74
N LYS A 75 33.40 -14.69 -39.79
CA LYS A 75 33.00 -14.92 -41.19
C LYS A 75 32.62 -16.36 -41.50
N GLU A 76 33.27 -17.31 -40.85
CA GLU A 76 33.02 -18.75 -40.99
C GLU A 76 31.81 -19.24 -40.18
N GLY A 77 31.22 -18.37 -39.34
CA GLY A 77 30.14 -18.71 -38.41
C GLY A 77 30.59 -19.56 -37.23
N CYS A 78 29.61 -20.01 -36.43
CA CYS A 78 29.86 -20.90 -35.31
C CYS A 78 29.90 -22.37 -35.74
N PRO A 79 30.82 -23.18 -35.18
CA PRO A 79 30.70 -24.62 -35.26
C PRO A 79 29.34 -25.05 -34.69
N GLY A 80 28.73 -26.07 -35.30
CA GLY A 80 27.32 -26.43 -35.05
C GLY A 80 26.99 -26.55 -33.56
N TRP A 81 27.82 -27.24 -32.78
CA TRP A 81 27.59 -27.46 -31.35
C TRP A 81 27.53 -26.15 -30.52
N GLU A 82 28.35 -25.15 -30.85
CA GLU A 82 28.42 -23.88 -30.13
C GLU A 82 27.23 -22.99 -30.49
N GLY A 83 26.86 -22.97 -31.78
CA GLY A 83 25.66 -22.31 -32.26
C GLY A 83 24.37 -22.87 -31.65
N TYR A 84 24.25 -24.21 -31.56
CA TYR A 84 23.10 -24.84 -30.92
C TYR A 84 23.06 -24.57 -29.41
N SER A 85 24.19 -24.70 -28.72
CA SER A 85 24.29 -24.43 -27.27
C SER A 85 23.88 -22.99 -26.92
N TYR A 86 24.34 -22.01 -27.71
CA TYR A 86 23.93 -20.63 -27.52
C TYR A 86 22.44 -20.41 -27.82
N ASN A 87 21.90 -21.01 -28.88
CA ASN A 87 20.47 -20.92 -29.18
C ASN A 87 19.61 -21.47 -28.04
N ASP A 88 20.02 -22.59 -27.42
CA ASP A 88 19.29 -23.16 -26.30
C ASP A 88 19.38 -22.29 -25.04
N ALA A 89 20.56 -21.69 -24.78
CA ALA A 89 20.70 -20.69 -23.71
C ALA A 89 19.79 -19.47 -23.95
N ILE A 90 19.66 -19.02 -25.20
CA ILE A 90 18.76 -17.91 -25.57
C ILE A 90 17.29 -18.29 -25.40
N LYS A 91 16.88 -19.50 -25.79
CA LYS A 91 15.51 -19.98 -25.54
C LYS A 91 15.21 -20.01 -24.05
N ALA A 92 16.13 -20.51 -23.23
CA ALA A 92 15.99 -20.53 -21.78
C ALA A 92 15.89 -19.11 -21.19
N TYR A 93 16.74 -18.19 -21.64
CA TYR A 93 16.66 -16.78 -21.25
C TYR A 93 15.33 -16.13 -21.64
N ASN A 94 14.83 -16.38 -22.85
CA ASN A 94 13.57 -15.81 -23.33
C ASN A 94 12.39 -16.28 -22.47
N LEU A 95 12.38 -17.54 -22.06
CA LEU A 95 11.36 -18.07 -21.14
C LEU A 95 11.43 -17.37 -19.77
N GLN A 96 12.63 -17.22 -19.21
CA GLN A 96 12.83 -16.48 -17.95
C GLN A 96 12.43 -15.01 -18.07
N ALA A 97 12.77 -14.36 -19.18
CA ALA A 97 12.42 -12.98 -19.45
C ALA A 97 10.90 -12.80 -19.58
N GLN A 98 10.20 -13.76 -20.19
CA GLN A 98 8.74 -13.75 -20.27
C GLN A 98 8.11 -13.86 -18.87
N ALA A 99 8.62 -14.74 -18.02
CA ALA A 99 8.16 -14.87 -16.63
C ALA A 99 8.50 -13.65 -15.77
N PHE A 100 9.62 -12.98 -16.03
CA PHE A 100 10.07 -11.80 -15.28
C PHE A 100 9.18 -10.57 -15.49
N ARG A 101 8.66 -10.35 -16.71
CA ARG A 101 7.87 -9.15 -17.07
C ARG A 101 6.72 -8.84 -16.11
N PRO A 102 5.75 -9.74 -15.87
CA PRO A 102 4.64 -9.44 -14.96
C PRO A 102 5.08 -9.19 -13.52
N ILE A 103 6.17 -9.83 -13.07
CA ILE A 103 6.73 -9.63 -11.73
C ILE A 103 7.34 -8.23 -11.61
N ALA A 104 8.09 -7.80 -12.63
CA ALA A 104 8.65 -6.45 -12.70
C ALA A 104 7.56 -5.38 -12.77
N GLU A 105 6.52 -5.61 -13.59
CA GLU A 105 5.36 -4.72 -13.70
C GLU A 105 4.64 -4.57 -12.37
N ALA A 106 4.40 -5.65 -11.65
CA ALA A 106 3.78 -5.60 -10.32
C ALA A 106 4.61 -4.80 -9.31
N TYR A 107 5.94 -4.92 -9.36
CA TYR A 107 6.82 -4.11 -8.52
C TYR A 107 6.75 -2.61 -8.90
N LEU A 108 6.71 -2.29 -10.20
CA LEU A 108 6.53 -0.92 -10.68
C LEU A 108 5.19 -0.33 -10.25
N GLN A 109 4.11 -1.12 -10.25
CA GLN A 109 2.80 -0.66 -9.75
C GLN A 109 2.86 -0.27 -8.27
N LYS A 110 3.56 -1.06 -7.44
CA LYS A 110 3.76 -0.71 -6.01
C LYS A 110 4.58 0.57 -5.84
N LEU A 111 5.61 0.77 -6.65
CA LEU A 111 6.39 2.01 -6.65
C LEU A 111 5.55 3.22 -7.06
N ASN A 112 4.72 3.10 -8.09
CA ASN A 112 3.83 4.17 -8.52
C ASN A 112 2.80 4.52 -7.44
N ALA A 113 2.26 3.51 -6.74
CA ALA A 113 1.36 3.71 -5.62
C ALA A 113 2.05 4.47 -4.46
N TYR A 114 3.30 4.11 -4.16
CA TYR A 114 4.11 4.84 -3.17
C TYR A 114 4.32 6.29 -3.59
N VAL A 115 4.75 6.56 -4.83
CA VAL A 115 4.96 7.92 -5.35
C VAL A 115 3.68 8.75 -5.25
N LYS A 116 2.54 8.17 -5.62
CA LYS A 116 1.24 8.83 -5.48
C LYS A 116 0.94 9.15 -4.01
N ALA A 117 1.09 8.18 -3.11
CA ALA A 117 0.85 8.39 -1.69
C ALA A 117 1.80 9.45 -1.09
N SER A 118 3.02 9.58 -1.61
CA SER A 118 3.98 10.62 -1.18
C SER A 118 3.52 12.01 -1.60
N ALA A 119 2.95 12.14 -2.80
CA ALA A 119 2.34 13.39 -3.25
C ALA A 119 1.10 13.75 -2.41
N ASP A 120 0.24 12.76 -2.12
CA ASP A 120 -0.94 12.95 -1.29
C ASP A 120 -0.55 13.36 0.15
N TYR A 121 0.51 12.77 0.70
CA TYR A 121 1.10 13.18 1.99
C TYR A 121 1.61 14.63 1.96
N ALA A 122 2.38 15.00 0.94
CA ALA A 122 2.89 16.37 0.81
C ALA A 122 1.74 17.39 0.73
N GLN A 123 0.66 17.06 0.00
CA GLN A 123 -0.52 17.92 -0.07
C GLN A 123 -1.23 18.02 1.28
N CYS A 124 -1.30 16.93 2.04
CA CYS A 124 -1.84 16.94 3.40
C CYS A 124 -1.03 17.89 4.31
N GLU A 125 0.30 17.81 4.28
CA GLU A 125 1.19 18.67 5.08
C GLU A 125 1.00 20.15 4.71
N VAL A 126 0.93 20.47 3.41
CA VAL A 126 0.66 21.83 2.93
C VAL A 126 -0.69 22.34 3.45
N ASN A 127 -1.74 21.53 3.40
CA ASN A 127 -3.05 21.90 3.91
C ASN A 127 -3.08 22.04 5.44
N ALA A 128 -2.27 21.25 6.16
CA ALA A 128 -2.15 21.35 7.61
C ALA A 128 -1.45 22.65 8.04
N MET A 129 -0.48 23.15 7.26
CA MET A 129 0.20 24.43 7.51
C MET A 129 -0.65 25.67 7.20
N GLN A 130 -1.68 25.54 6.36
CA GLN A 130 -2.54 26.65 5.93
C GLN A 130 -3.79 26.85 6.81
N LYS A 131 -4.00 25.99 7.81
CA LYS A 131 -5.08 26.10 8.80
C LYS A 131 -4.58 26.80 10.05
#